data_AF-A0A944D302-F1
#
_entry.id   AF-A0A944D302-F1
#
_cell.length_a   1.000
_cell.length_b   1.000
_cell.length_c   1.000
_cell.angle_alpha   90.00
_cell.angle_beta   90.00
_cell.angle_gamma   90.00
#
_symmetry.space_group_name_H-M   'P 1'
#
loop_
_entity.id
_entity.type
_entity.pdbx_description
1 polymer ?
#
loop_
_entity_poly.entity_id
_entity_poly.type
_entity_poly.pdbx_seq_one_letter_code
_entity_poly.pdbx_strand_id
1 'polypeptide(L)'
;MVHYLKSIAQHHPRSIHGSALGFLALCSALITALCVVLSPSAAYAATCNIGTSTTFDQSYITTNSCTDVHITGSATITFSGTLDLVGTGIFYVDSGITMTQSGAANFTDSADSFVINGTVTHAVGNSAGVNITVATLTISSTGSINVNSKGCAASGTSNGYGPNGSNVCTVTTAGYGTGANSSIGAGGGGYGGRGGNGSSGHAGGSVYGSALTPALQGSSGGNATSSALGGTGGGLVQLTVSGALTLDGPISANGGNGAINSTNRASGGGSGGAINISAGTLAGSSLSFSVSGGNGGDNTTADGGGGGAGRIFLSYTSGSPSLSVSNFVANGGTATGTAQAGTKGTTYVKRGTSPTAQITIYNGFEYDDTDFLESTFTIDSSATNQTCKSAAVTPSITAGTITINAGMNCTVSTVTSFNLSATSTFTLGSSITWTVSGTGSTVDWNLPSGSYT
;
A
#
# COMPACT_ATOMS: atom_id res chain seq x y z
N MET A 1 54.97 75.38 30.03
CA MET A 1 56.26 74.70 29.82
C MET A 1 56.04 73.60 28.79
N VAL A 2 56.60 73.79 27.59
CA VAL A 2 57.18 72.76 26.66
C VAL A 2 56.27 71.61 26.18
N HIS A 3 56.13 71.26 24.90
CA HIS A 3 56.31 71.90 23.58
C HIS A 3 55.68 70.95 22.54
N TYR A 4 55.38 71.51 21.37
CA TYR A 4 54.80 70.93 20.16
C TYR A 4 55.63 69.80 19.52
N LEU A 5 54.98 68.86 18.82
CA LEU A 5 55.55 68.17 17.64
C LEU A 5 54.44 67.54 16.78
N LYS A 6 54.33 67.98 15.51
CA LYS A 6 53.87 67.19 14.36
C LYS A 6 54.15 67.96 13.07
N SER A 7 54.94 67.38 12.16
CA SER A 7 54.78 67.58 10.71
C SER A 7 55.52 66.49 9.92
N ILE A 8 54.93 66.16 8.77
CA ILE A 8 55.20 65.07 7.82
C ILE A 8 55.82 65.66 6.54
N ALA A 9 56.71 64.92 5.87
CA ALA A 9 57.00 64.88 4.41
C ALA A 9 58.42 64.29 4.19
N GLN A 10 58.88 63.68 3.08
CA GLN A 10 58.37 63.08 1.83
C GLN A 10 59.60 62.40 1.13
N HIS A 11 59.35 61.33 0.36
CA HIS A 11 60.00 60.80 -0.87
C HIS A 11 61.54 60.61 -1.10
N HIS A 12 61.89 59.32 -1.36
CA HIS A 12 62.68 58.69 -2.47
C HIS A 12 64.16 59.08 -2.80
N PRO A 13 64.91 58.30 -3.62
CA PRO A 13 65.24 56.85 -3.56
C PRO A 13 66.76 56.57 -3.84
N ARG A 14 67.31 55.40 -3.49
CA ARG A 14 68.52 54.86 -4.18
C ARG A 14 68.54 53.33 -4.25
N SER A 15 68.77 52.86 -5.47
CA SER A 15 69.03 51.48 -5.91
C SER A 15 70.51 51.11 -5.70
N ILE A 16 70.84 49.80 -5.58
CA ILE A 16 71.80 49.06 -6.43
C ILE A 16 72.18 47.69 -5.79
N HIS A 17 71.88 46.62 -6.54
CA HIS A 17 72.59 45.35 -6.77
C HIS A 17 73.17 44.49 -5.61
N GLY A 18 72.55 43.31 -5.43
CA GLY A 18 73.13 42.03 -5.88
C GLY A 18 74.23 41.35 -5.05
N SER A 19 73.92 40.20 -4.45
CA SER A 19 74.64 38.92 -4.61
C SER A 19 74.11 37.86 -3.65
N ALA A 20 74.21 36.61 -4.07
CA ALA A 20 73.47 35.45 -3.59
C ALA A 20 74.23 34.60 -2.53
N LEU A 21 73.46 33.64 -1.97
CA LEU A 21 73.83 32.47 -1.15
C LEU A 21 73.94 32.62 0.38
N GLY A 22 73.09 31.88 1.11
CA GLY A 22 73.27 31.62 2.54
C GLY A 22 72.07 30.95 3.25
N PHE A 23 71.89 29.65 3.02
CA PHE A 23 71.48 28.63 3.99
C PHE A 23 70.37 28.89 5.05
N LEU A 24 69.25 28.16 4.87
CA LEU A 24 68.68 27.17 5.81
C LEU A 24 68.38 27.54 7.29
N ALA A 25 67.09 27.37 7.62
CA ALA A 25 66.53 26.99 8.92
C ALA A 25 66.48 28.03 10.06
N LEU A 26 65.33 28.71 10.20
CA LEU A 26 64.72 29.04 11.51
C LEU A 26 63.33 29.69 11.28
N CYS A 27 62.30 28.86 11.06
CA CYS A 27 60.90 29.29 11.20
C CYS A 27 60.01 28.08 11.55
N SER A 28 60.16 27.54 12.76
CA SER A 28 59.32 26.45 13.29
C SER A 28 58.89 26.71 14.74
N ALA A 29 58.43 27.92 15.06
CA ALA A 29 57.93 28.21 16.41
C ALA A 29 56.82 29.28 16.46
N LEU A 30 56.05 29.48 15.39
CA LEU A 30 54.93 30.44 15.39
C LEU A 30 53.71 30.00 14.57
N ILE A 31 53.43 28.69 14.53
CA ILE A 31 52.19 28.12 13.95
C ILE A 31 51.61 27.08 14.93
N THR A 32 51.42 27.47 16.19
CA THR A 32 50.80 26.59 17.20
C THR A 32 50.15 27.42 18.30
N ALA A 33 49.09 28.16 17.95
CA ALA A 33 48.08 28.66 18.91
C ALA A 33 46.89 29.36 18.22
N LEU A 34 46.82 29.44 16.89
CA LEU A 34 45.55 29.65 16.19
C LEU A 34 44.86 28.29 15.98
N CYS A 35 44.67 27.57 17.07
CA CYS A 35 43.74 26.45 17.16
C CYS A 35 42.60 26.92 18.07
N VAL A 36 41.94 28.01 17.65
CA VAL A 36 40.60 28.31 18.11
C VAL A 36 39.75 27.16 17.60
N VAL A 37 39.29 26.35 18.54
CA VAL A 37 38.12 25.48 18.50
C VAL A 37 37.30 25.68 17.22
N LEU A 38 37.70 25.00 16.15
CA LEU A 38 36.72 24.54 15.17
C LEU A 38 35.97 23.45 15.92
N SER A 39 34.87 23.85 16.57
CA SER A 39 33.74 22.97 16.80
C SER A 39 33.55 22.12 15.55
N PRO A 40 33.17 20.82 15.66
CA PRO A 40 32.89 20.04 14.47
C PRO A 40 31.95 20.88 13.61
N SER A 41 32.43 21.18 12.41
CA SER A 41 31.69 21.84 11.36
C SER A 41 30.23 21.40 11.44
N ALA A 42 29.30 22.35 11.54
CA ALA A 42 27.93 22.08 11.17
C ALA A 42 28.00 21.28 9.87
N ALA A 43 27.64 20.00 9.91
CA ALA A 43 27.62 19.17 8.71
C ALA A 43 26.75 19.94 7.73
N TYR A 44 27.34 20.38 6.62
CA TYR A 44 26.59 21.09 5.60
C TYR A 44 25.43 20.18 5.20
N ALA A 45 24.21 20.67 5.39
CA ALA A 45 23.01 20.03 4.93
C ALA A 45 23.18 19.67 3.46
N ALA A 46 23.25 18.37 3.14
CA ALA A 46 23.48 17.91 1.78
C ALA A 46 22.18 17.36 1.20
N THR A 47 21.82 17.87 0.03
CA THR A 47 20.79 17.26 -0.81
C THR A 47 21.40 16.08 -1.58
N CYS A 48 20.96 14.87 -1.24
CA CYS A 48 21.38 13.63 -1.87
C CYS A 48 20.51 13.34 -3.11
N ASN A 49 21.10 13.42 -4.30
CA ASN A 49 20.41 13.15 -5.56
C ASN A 49 20.73 11.72 -6.04
N ILE A 50 19.72 10.86 -6.13
CA ILE A 50 19.85 9.46 -6.54
C ILE A 50 19.19 9.26 -7.90
N GLY A 51 20.02 9.13 -8.94
CA GLY A 51 19.57 8.91 -10.33
C GLY A 51 19.57 7.45 -10.78
N THR A 52 20.13 6.54 -9.98
CA THR A 52 20.36 5.13 -10.33
C THR A 52 20.05 4.20 -9.16
N SER A 53 19.89 2.91 -9.45
CA SER A 53 19.55 1.93 -8.41
C SER A 53 20.59 1.92 -7.29
N THR A 54 20.10 2.04 -6.06
CA THR A 54 20.93 2.32 -4.88
C THR A 54 20.40 1.58 -3.65
N THR A 55 21.29 1.04 -2.84
CA THR A 55 20.95 0.62 -1.47
C THR A 55 20.93 1.86 -0.59
N PHE A 56 19.79 2.13 0.02
CA PHE A 56 19.58 3.29 0.87
C PHE A 56 19.37 2.81 2.31
N ASP A 57 20.35 3.09 3.16
CA ASP A 57 20.39 2.71 4.57
C ASP A 57 21.02 3.83 5.40
N GLN A 58 21.11 3.64 6.72
CA GLN A 58 21.72 4.64 7.59
C GLN A 58 23.19 4.93 7.26
N SER A 59 23.94 3.97 6.71
CA SER A 59 25.33 4.19 6.30
C SER A 59 25.40 5.14 5.10
N TYR A 60 24.49 5.00 4.13
CA TYR A 60 24.37 5.92 3.01
C TYR A 60 24.06 7.34 3.52
N ILE A 61 23.07 7.47 4.40
CA ILE A 61 22.67 8.79 4.96
C ILE A 61 23.82 9.45 5.69
N THR A 62 24.47 8.74 6.61
CA THR A 62 25.55 9.31 7.45
C THR A 62 26.80 9.67 6.64
N THR A 63 27.16 8.82 5.66
CA THR A 63 28.33 9.05 4.80
C THR A 63 28.14 10.27 3.91
N ASN A 64 26.92 10.51 3.43
CA ASN A 64 26.59 11.61 2.54
C ASN A 64 25.98 12.83 3.27
N SER A 65 25.76 12.74 4.59
CA SER A 65 25.11 13.77 5.41
C SER A 65 23.76 14.24 4.82
N CYS A 66 22.94 13.28 4.35
CA CYS A 66 21.69 13.59 3.66
C CYS A 66 20.68 14.26 4.60
N THR A 67 20.37 15.53 4.34
CA THR A 67 19.21 16.20 4.95
C THR A 67 17.98 16.01 4.09
N ASP A 68 18.13 16.17 2.78
CA ASP A 68 17.08 15.90 1.80
C ASP A 68 17.57 14.85 0.81
N VAL A 69 16.67 14.00 0.34
CA VAL A 69 16.95 12.97 -0.65
C VAL A 69 16.00 13.15 -1.81
N HIS A 70 16.51 13.21 -3.03
CA HIS A 70 15.71 13.26 -4.25
C HIS A 70 16.01 12.05 -5.12
N ILE A 71 14.99 11.26 -5.43
CA ILE A 71 15.06 10.27 -6.50
C ILE A 71 14.81 11.00 -7.82
N THR A 72 15.91 11.27 -8.53
CA THR A 72 15.93 12.10 -9.76
C THR A 72 15.91 11.27 -11.04
N GLY A 73 16.09 9.96 -10.93
CA GLY A 73 16.06 9.01 -12.05
C GLY A 73 15.29 7.75 -11.69
N SER A 74 14.56 7.19 -12.66
CA SER A 74 13.77 5.98 -12.44
C SER A 74 14.68 4.79 -12.11
N ALA A 75 14.58 4.30 -10.89
CA ALA A 75 15.56 3.40 -10.29
C ALA A 75 14.94 2.47 -9.25
N THR A 76 15.66 1.39 -8.93
CA THR A 76 15.31 0.55 -7.77
C THR A 76 16.03 1.07 -6.53
N ILE A 77 15.27 1.44 -5.50
CA ILE A 77 15.82 1.85 -4.20
C ILE A 77 15.60 0.70 -3.22
N THR A 78 16.71 0.15 -2.72
CA THR A 78 16.70 -0.96 -1.77
C THR A 78 16.90 -0.42 -0.37
N PHE A 79 15.81 -0.32 0.39
CA PHE A 79 15.84 0.12 1.78
C PHE A 79 16.27 -1.02 2.70
N SER A 80 17.09 -0.69 3.70
CA SER A 80 17.43 -1.63 4.76
C SER A 80 17.67 -0.94 6.09
N GLY A 81 17.33 -1.62 7.18
CA GLY A 81 17.43 -1.08 8.53
C GLY A 81 16.41 0.03 8.84
N THR A 82 16.72 0.82 9.86
CA THR A 82 16.04 2.08 10.20
C THR A 82 16.75 3.24 9.54
N LEU A 83 16.00 4.29 9.23
CA LEU A 83 16.46 5.49 8.54
C LEU A 83 16.21 6.70 9.43
N ASP A 84 17.20 7.58 9.49
CA ASP A 84 17.21 8.82 10.25
C ASP A 84 17.98 9.85 9.42
N LEU A 85 17.25 10.72 8.71
CA LEU A 85 17.83 11.80 7.92
C LEU A 85 18.41 12.87 8.85
N VAL A 86 19.32 13.67 8.33
CA VAL A 86 19.93 14.72 9.15
C VAL A 86 18.91 15.85 9.37
N GLY A 87 18.50 16.07 10.61
CA GLY A 87 17.64 17.20 10.99
C GLY A 87 16.16 16.94 10.69
N THR A 88 15.49 17.86 9.99
CA THR A 88 14.08 17.71 9.57
C THR A 88 14.04 17.26 8.12
N GLY A 89 14.46 16.02 7.85
CA GLY A 89 14.78 15.61 6.50
C GLY A 89 13.58 15.18 5.67
N ILE A 90 13.69 15.31 4.35
CA ILE A 90 12.63 14.89 3.44
C ILE A 90 13.16 13.97 2.35
N PHE A 91 12.48 12.82 2.19
CA PHE A 91 12.71 11.90 1.08
C PHE A 91 11.68 12.15 -0.03
N TYR A 92 12.16 12.59 -1.18
CA TYR A 92 11.36 12.91 -2.37
C TYR A 92 11.49 11.83 -3.45
N VAL A 93 10.35 11.46 -4.03
CA VAL A 93 10.31 10.86 -5.37
C VAL A 93 9.84 11.95 -6.32
N ASP A 94 10.74 12.42 -7.19
CA ASP A 94 10.47 13.59 -8.03
C ASP A 94 9.38 13.33 -9.08
N SER A 95 8.73 14.41 -9.53
CA SER A 95 7.68 14.33 -10.55
C SER A 95 8.20 13.71 -11.85
N GLY A 96 7.42 12.78 -12.42
CA GLY A 96 7.80 12.03 -13.63
C GLY A 96 8.78 10.88 -13.40
N ILE A 97 9.28 10.68 -12.16
CA ILE A 97 10.19 9.59 -11.81
C ILE A 97 9.42 8.39 -11.27
N THR A 98 9.86 7.19 -11.63
CA THR A 98 9.35 5.94 -11.04
C THR A 98 10.38 5.32 -10.11
N MET A 99 10.10 5.31 -8.81
CA MET A 99 10.88 4.59 -7.82
C MET A 99 10.33 3.16 -7.66
N THR A 100 11.16 2.16 -7.94
CA THR A 100 10.85 0.76 -7.60
C THR A 100 11.40 0.46 -6.21
N GLN A 101 10.53 0.32 -5.22
CA GLN A 101 10.92 -0.01 -3.86
C GLN A 101 11.30 -1.49 -3.74
N SER A 102 12.37 -1.74 -2.98
CA SER A 102 12.71 -3.03 -2.40
C SER A 102 13.03 -2.84 -0.92
N GLY A 103 12.59 -3.77 -0.05
CA GLY A 103 12.70 -3.60 1.39
C GLY A 103 11.75 -2.52 1.97
N ALA A 104 11.70 -2.42 3.30
CA ALA A 104 10.85 -1.47 4.00
C ALA A 104 11.58 -0.15 4.26
N ALA A 105 10.95 0.97 3.93
CA ALA A 105 11.44 2.31 4.25
C ALA A 105 10.96 2.70 5.65
N ASN A 106 11.82 2.58 6.65
CA ASN A 106 11.48 2.76 8.06
C ASN A 106 12.15 4.01 8.63
N PHE A 107 11.51 5.17 8.47
CA PHE A 107 11.98 6.43 9.07
C PHE A 107 11.59 6.46 10.54
N THR A 108 12.60 6.61 11.42
CA THR A 108 12.40 6.56 12.88
C THR A 108 12.32 7.93 13.53
N ASP A 109 12.81 8.99 12.87
CA ASP A 109 12.64 10.35 13.36
C ASP A 109 11.21 10.85 13.05
N SER A 110 10.59 11.42 14.08
CA SER A 110 9.31 12.12 13.99
C SER A 110 9.34 13.38 13.11
N ALA A 111 10.52 13.93 12.85
CA ALA A 111 10.73 15.08 11.98
C ALA A 111 10.81 14.71 10.49
N ASP A 112 11.14 13.46 10.18
CA ASP A 112 11.35 13.02 8.81
C ASP A 112 10.03 12.85 8.05
N SER A 113 10.05 13.25 6.79
CA SER A 113 8.89 13.19 5.89
C SER A 113 9.22 12.45 4.59
N PHE A 114 8.19 11.84 4.01
CA PHE A 114 8.26 11.25 2.67
C PHE A 114 7.28 11.98 1.75
N VAL A 115 7.76 12.48 0.61
CA VAL A 115 6.94 13.14 -0.40
C VAL A 115 7.04 12.41 -1.74
N ILE A 116 5.89 11.94 -2.24
CA ILE A 116 5.75 11.25 -3.53
C ILE A 116 5.16 12.25 -4.52
N ASN A 117 5.99 12.79 -5.41
CA ASN A 117 5.59 13.60 -6.56
C ASN A 117 5.59 12.81 -7.87
N GLY A 118 6.33 11.70 -7.93
CA GLY A 118 6.35 10.73 -9.02
C GLY A 118 5.56 9.46 -8.70
N THR A 119 6.00 8.32 -9.23
CA THR A 119 5.36 7.02 -9.00
C THR A 119 6.22 6.15 -8.09
N VAL A 120 5.61 5.56 -7.05
CA VAL A 120 6.22 4.48 -6.26
C VAL A 120 5.57 3.15 -6.63
N THR A 121 6.40 2.14 -6.90
CA THR A 121 5.99 0.77 -7.24
C THR A 121 6.91 -0.25 -6.60
N HIS A 122 6.68 -1.55 -6.83
CA HIS A 122 7.61 -2.62 -6.45
C HIS A 122 7.76 -3.63 -7.59
N ALA A 123 8.80 -4.46 -7.50
CA ALA A 123 9.00 -5.56 -8.46
C ALA A 123 7.86 -6.59 -8.37
N VAL A 124 7.55 -7.26 -9.49
CA VAL A 124 6.50 -8.29 -9.54
C VAL A 124 6.83 -9.41 -8.55
N GLY A 125 5.83 -9.81 -7.74
CA GLY A 125 5.96 -10.87 -6.75
C GLY A 125 6.77 -10.47 -5.51
N ASN A 126 7.18 -9.21 -5.36
CA ASN A 126 7.88 -8.74 -4.17
C ASN A 126 6.95 -8.83 -2.93
N SER A 127 7.30 -9.72 -2.00
CA SER A 127 6.50 -10.02 -0.82
C SER A 127 6.43 -8.89 0.22
N ALA A 128 7.35 -7.91 0.17
CA ALA A 128 7.30 -6.74 1.05
C ALA A 128 6.31 -5.68 0.53
N GLY A 129 6.09 -5.63 -0.79
CA GLY A 129 5.30 -4.59 -1.43
C GLY A 129 5.95 -3.20 -1.35
N VAL A 130 5.13 -2.16 -1.51
CA VAL A 130 5.47 -0.80 -1.08
C VAL A 130 5.21 -0.74 0.43
N ASN A 131 6.26 -0.62 1.24
CA ASN A 131 6.18 -0.62 2.70
C ASN A 131 6.89 0.60 3.28
N ILE A 132 6.12 1.56 3.79
CA ILE A 132 6.63 2.84 4.26
C ILE A 132 6.13 3.08 5.69
N THR A 133 7.06 3.28 6.61
CA THR A 133 6.83 3.77 7.97
C THR A 133 7.48 5.13 8.11
N VAL A 134 6.70 6.17 8.41
CA VAL A 134 7.19 7.57 8.48
C VAL A 134 6.26 8.42 9.35
N ALA A 135 6.73 9.58 9.81
CA ALA A 135 5.88 10.51 10.55
C ALA A 135 4.87 11.24 9.66
N THR A 136 5.34 11.78 8.53
CA THR A 136 4.49 12.47 7.56
C THR A 136 4.70 11.90 6.17
N LEU A 137 3.60 11.58 5.49
CA LEU A 137 3.61 11.11 4.10
C LEU A 137 2.70 12.00 3.26
N THR A 138 3.23 12.52 2.16
CA THR A 138 2.44 13.24 1.15
C THR A 138 2.53 12.51 -0.18
N ILE A 139 1.38 12.21 -0.77
CA ILE A 139 1.25 11.77 -2.16
C ILE A 139 0.57 12.91 -2.89
N SER A 140 1.35 13.70 -3.63
CA SER A 140 0.83 14.91 -4.28
C SER A 140 -0.06 14.57 -5.48
N SER A 141 -0.69 15.57 -6.08
CA SER A 141 -1.56 15.40 -7.24
C SER A 141 -0.83 14.92 -8.51
N THR A 142 0.50 15.07 -8.57
CA THR A 142 1.34 14.47 -9.63
C THR A 142 1.85 13.09 -9.23
N GLY A 143 1.77 12.76 -7.94
CA GLY A 143 2.28 11.54 -7.35
C GLY A 143 1.30 10.38 -7.42
N SER A 144 1.82 9.14 -7.33
CA SER A 144 0.99 7.95 -7.15
C SER A 144 1.75 6.79 -6.51
N ILE A 145 1.01 5.88 -5.87
CA ILE A 145 1.50 4.52 -5.61
C ILE A 145 0.77 3.59 -6.59
N ASN A 146 1.53 2.95 -7.49
CA ASN A 146 0.99 2.08 -8.52
C ASN A 146 1.65 0.71 -8.45
N VAL A 147 0.93 -0.25 -7.90
CA VAL A 147 1.34 -1.66 -7.80
C VAL A 147 0.39 -2.55 -8.62
N ASN A 148 -0.18 -2.01 -9.69
CA ASN A 148 -1.01 -2.77 -10.63
C ASN A 148 -0.19 -3.88 -11.29
N SER A 149 -0.74 -5.10 -11.33
CA SER A 149 -0.06 -6.28 -11.89
C SER A 149 1.33 -6.54 -11.29
N LYS A 150 1.54 -6.22 -10.00
CA LYS A 150 2.81 -6.45 -9.28
C LYS A 150 2.77 -7.58 -8.24
N GLY A 151 1.65 -8.28 -8.10
CA GLY A 151 1.49 -9.43 -7.22
C GLY A 151 2.04 -10.72 -7.84
N CYS A 152 1.41 -11.86 -7.51
CA CYS A 152 1.82 -13.13 -8.06
C CYS A 152 1.56 -13.21 -9.56
N ALA A 153 2.61 -13.55 -10.31
CA ALA A 153 2.55 -13.74 -11.75
C ALA A 153 2.45 -15.23 -12.08
N ALA A 154 1.67 -15.55 -13.12
CA ALA A 154 1.66 -16.89 -13.66
C ALA A 154 3.01 -17.19 -14.35
N SER A 155 3.42 -18.46 -14.33
CA SER A 155 4.57 -18.96 -15.09
C SER A 155 4.13 -20.18 -15.91
N GLY A 156 5.00 -20.79 -16.72
CA GLY A 156 4.68 -21.85 -17.69
C GLY A 156 4.01 -23.15 -17.17
N THR A 157 3.58 -23.21 -15.91
CA THR A 157 2.61 -24.20 -15.39
C THR A 157 1.23 -24.01 -16.00
N SER A 158 0.31 -24.97 -15.85
CA SER A 158 -1.09 -24.74 -16.29
C SER A 158 -1.89 -23.87 -15.33
N ASN A 159 -1.63 -23.98 -14.03
CA ASN A 159 -2.26 -23.16 -13.00
C ASN A 159 -1.55 -21.81 -12.85
N GLY A 160 -2.29 -20.85 -12.27
CA GLY A 160 -1.72 -19.62 -11.73
C GLY A 160 -0.93 -19.82 -10.44
N TYR A 161 -0.48 -18.71 -9.85
CA TYR A 161 0.25 -18.66 -8.59
C TYR A 161 -0.50 -17.79 -7.59
N GLY A 162 -0.53 -18.23 -6.32
CA GLY A 162 -1.07 -17.48 -5.20
C GLY A 162 -0.06 -17.39 -4.05
N PRO A 163 -0.15 -16.38 -3.19
CA PRO A 163 0.76 -16.24 -2.05
C PRO A 163 0.50 -17.33 -1.00
N ASN A 164 1.56 -17.79 -0.34
CA ASN A 164 1.46 -18.55 0.90
C ASN A 164 1.36 -17.61 2.12
N GLY A 165 1.36 -18.16 3.34
CA GLY A 165 1.30 -17.38 4.57
C GLY A 165 2.48 -16.40 4.77
N SER A 166 3.61 -16.62 4.10
CA SER A 166 4.77 -15.71 4.09
C SER A 166 4.77 -14.77 2.88
N ASN A 167 3.64 -14.67 2.19
CA ASN A 167 3.44 -13.84 1.01
C ASN A 167 4.32 -14.20 -0.21
N VAL A 168 4.83 -15.43 -0.25
CA VAL A 168 5.62 -15.95 -1.37
C VAL A 168 4.69 -16.63 -2.37
N CYS A 169 4.82 -16.29 -3.65
CA CYS A 169 3.99 -16.84 -4.72
C CYS A 169 4.32 -18.30 -5.02
N THR A 170 3.33 -19.18 -4.92
CA THR A 170 3.47 -20.63 -5.12
C THR A 170 2.24 -21.21 -5.84
N VAL A 171 2.31 -22.49 -6.24
CA VAL A 171 1.19 -23.24 -6.84
C VAL A 171 0.51 -24.20 -5.84
N THR A 172 0.90 -24.18 -4.57
CA THR A 172 0.40 -25.10 -3.52
C THR A 172 -0.65 -24.46 -2.61
N THR A 173 -1.01 -23.21 -2.88
CA THR A 173 -1.95 -22.43 -2.08
C THR A 173 -3.31 -22.32 -2.76
N ALA A 174 -4.32 -21.92 -2.02
CA ALA A 174 -5.60 -21.52 -2.62
C ALA A 174 -5.50 -20.08 -3.15
N GLY A 175 -6.39 -19.70 -4.07
CA GLY A 175 -6.52 -18.31 -4.55
C GLY A 175 -6.05 -18.07 -5.99
N TYR A 176 -5.20 -18.91 -6.55
CA TYR A 176 -4.91 -18.83 -7.99
C TYR A 176 -6.07 -19.34 -8.84
N GLY A 177 -6.16 -18.85 -10.07
CA GLY A 177 -7.06 -19.41 -11.07
C GLY A 177 -6.54 -20.75 -11.62
N THR A 178 -7.42 -21.74 -11.76
CA THR A 178 -7.04 -23.03 -12.36
C THR A 178 -6.96 -22.92 -13.88
N GLY A 179 -6.04 -23.67 -14.47
CA GLY A 179 -5.89 -23.78 -15.91
C GLY A 179 -5.38 -25.17 -16.31
N ALA A 180 -5.38 -25.45 -17.61
CA ALA A 180 -4.87 -26.65 -18.23
C ALA A 180 -4.23 -26.26 -19.57
N ASN A 181 -3.09 -26.86 -19.91
CA ASN A 181 -2.43 -26.65 -21.22
C ASN A 181 -3.21 -27.27 -22.41
N SER A 182 -4.52 -27.43 -22.29
CA SER A 182 -5.45 -27.94 -23.32
C SER A 182 -6.49 -26.86 -23.65
N SER A 183 -7.32 -27.05 -24.68
CA SER A 183 -8.18 -25.99 -25.25
C SER A 183 -9.27 -25.49 -24.31
N ILE A 184 -9.03 -24.40 -23.57
CA ILE A 184 -9.89 -23.99 -22.45
C ILE A 184 -9.97 -22.46 -22.23
N GLY A 185 -11.06 -22.05 -21.59
CA GLY A 185 -11.17 -20.82 -20.80
C GLY A 185 -10.76 -21.10 -19.36
N ALA A 186 -9.71 -20.42 -18.88
CA ALA A 186 -9.13 -20.64 -17.54
C ALA A 186 -9.82 -19.79 -16.46
N GLY A 187 -9.72 -20.21 -15.19
CA GLY A 187 -10.31 -19.48 -14.06
C GLY A 187 -9.53 -18.21 -13.71
N GLY A 188 -10.21 -17.18 -13.22
CA GLY A 188 -9.59 -15.96 -12.70
C GLY A 188 -8.99 -16.16 -11.30
N GLY A 189 -7.98 -15.38 -10.93
CA GLY A 189 -7.43 -15.36 -9.57
C GLY A 189 -8.40 -14.73 -8.58
N GLY A 190 -8.41 -15.18 -7.33
CA GLY A 190 -9.19 -14.60 -6.23
C GLY A 190 -8.28 -13.96 -5.19
N TYR A 191 -8.72 -12.88 -4.56
CA TYR A 191 -8.17 -12.29 -3.34
C TYR A 191 -9.14 -11.20 -2.89
N GLY A 192 -9.67 -11.21 -1.67
CA GLY A 192 -10.75 -10.29 -1.26
C GLY A 192 -12.11 -10.66 -1.86
N GLY A 193 -12.19 -10.71 -3.18
CA GLY A 193 -13.25 -11.29 -3.98
C GLY A 193 -12.83 -12.62 -4.59
N ARG A 194 -13.81 -13.47 -4.91
CA ARG A 194 -13.59 -14.75 -5.58
C ARG A 194 -13.31 -14.50 -7.07
N GLY A 195 -12.36 -15.23 -7.63
CA GLY A 195 -12.17 -15.29 -9.08
C GLY A 195 -13.32 -16.02 -9.76
N GLY A 196 -13.70 -15.56 -10.94
CA GLY A 196 -14.73 -16.21 -11.76
C GLY A 196 -14.21 -17.48 -12.43
N ASN A 197 -15.11 -18.43 -12.67
CA ASN A 197 -14.82 -19.62 -13.44
C ASN A 197 -14.67 -19.29 -14.94
N GLY A 198 -13.75 -19.96 -15.63
CA GLY A 198 -13.66 -19.88 -17.09
C GLY A 198 -14.78 -20.67 -17.78
N SER A 199 -15.03 -20.38 -19.06
CA SER A 199 -16.15 -20.96 -19.82
C SER A 199 -16.08 -22.49 -19.97
N SER A 200 -14.88 -23.07 -19.79
CA SER A 200 -14.63 -24.51 -19.85
C SER A 200 -14.67 -25.20 -18.47
N GLY A 201 -15.24 -24.55 -17.45
CA GLY A 201 -15.42 -25.14 -16.12
C GLY A 201 -14.18 -25.08 -15.21
N HIS A 202 -13.12 -24.40 -15.63
CA HIS A 202 -11.95 -24.18 -14.76
C HIS A 202 -12.33 -23.22 -13.63
N ALA A 203 -12.14 -23.69 -12.40
CA ALA A 203 -12.48 -22.95 -11.20
C ALA A 203 -11.63 -21.67 -11.09
N GLY A 204 -12.30 -20.56 -10.75
CA GLY A 204 -11.64 -19.37 -10.27
C GLY A 204 -11.13 -19.54 -8.84
N GLY A 205 -10.17 -18.71 -8.48
CA GLY A 205 -9.50 -18.73 -7.18
C GLY A 205 -10.41 -18.34 -6.01
N SER A 206 -10.19 -18.96 -4.86
CA SER A 206 -10.89 -18.64 -3.62
C SER A 206 -10.43 -17.31 -3.02
N VAL A 207 -11.22 -16.78 -2.08
CA VAL A 207 -10.81 -15.68 -1.21
C VAL A 207 -9.75 -16.18 -0.20
N TYR A 208 -8.82 -15.32 0.21
CA TYR A 208 -7.83 -15.59 1.26
C TYR A 208 -7.36 -14.30 1.95
N GLY A 209 -6.56 -14.45 3.01
CA GLY A 209 -6.06 -13.34 3.82
C GLY A 209 -7.08 -12.83 4.84
N SER A 210 -6.81 -11.64 5.39
CA SER A 210 -7.69 -10.96 6.34
C SER A 210 -8.24 -9.67 5.73
N ALA A 211 -9.52 -9.38 5.94
CA ALA A 211 -10.12 -8.09 5.57
C ALA A 211 -9.65 -6.95 6.49
N LEU A 212 -9.24 -7.28 7.72
CA LEU A 212 -8.80 -6.32 8.76
C LEU A 212 -7.29 -6.10 8.77
N THR A 213 -6.53 -7.05 8.26
CA THR A 213 -5.06 -6.98 8.18
C THR A 213 -4.57 -7.51 6.84
N PRO A 214 -4.96 -6.89 5.71
CA PRO A 214 -4.52 -7.35 4.40
C PRO A 214 -3.00 -7.17 4.26
N ALA A 215 -2.28 -8.29 4.19
CA ALA A 215 -0.82 -8.34 4.13
C ALA A 215 -0.29 -9.22 2.98
N LEU A 216 -1.19 -9.71 2.12
CA LEU A 216 -0.85 -10.59 1.01
C LEU A 216 -1.05 -9.89 -0.34
N GLN A 217 -0.23 -10.25 -1.32
CA GLN A 217 -0.39 -9.80 -2.72
C GLN A 217 -1.54 -10.56 -3.40
N GLY A 218 -1.99 -10.06 -4.55
CA GLY A 218 -2.99 -10.72 -5.39
C GLY A 218 -2.43 -11.97 -6.08
N SER A 219 -3.34 -12.91 -6.38
CA SER A 219 -3.06 -14.14 -7.10
C SER A 219 -3.22 -13.95 -8.61
N SER A 220 -2.49 -14.74 -9.40
CA SER A 220 -2.67 -14.75 -10.85
C SER A 220 -3.89 -15.55 -11.27
N GLY A 221 -4.39 -15.26 -12.47
CA GLY A 221 -5.31 -16.15 -13.18
C GLY A 221 -4.63 -17.45 -13.63
N GLY A 222 -5.45 -18.41 -14.06
CA GLY A 222 -4.97 -19.66 -14.67
C GLY A 222 -4.52 -19.44 -16.12
N ASN A 223 -3.57 -20.27 -16.57
CA ASN A 223 -3.04 -20.18 -17.93
C ASN A 223 -3.90 -20.96 -18.91
N ALA A 224 -3.99 -20.45 -20.13
CA ALA A 224 -4.54 -21.20 -21.26
C ALA A 224 -3.46 -22.00 -22.01
N THR A 225 -2.25 -21.45 -22.11
CA THR A 225 -1.05 -22.11 -22.67
C THR A 225 0.22 -21.55 -22.00
N SER A 226 1.37 -22.12 -22.33
CA SER A 226 2.67 -21.52 -21.99
C SER A 226 2.92 -20.13 -22.60
N SER A 227 2.16 -19.74 -23.63
CA SER A 227 2.24 -18.45 -24.33
C SER A 227 1.07 -17.51 -24.05
N ALA A 228 -0.04 -18.01 -23.50
CA ALA A 228 -1.16 -17.23 -22.99
C ALA A 228 -1.25 -17.47 -21.48
N LEU A 229 -0.60 -16.58 -20.75
CA LEU A 229 -0.54 -16.60 -19.31
C LEU A 229 -1.75 -15.89 -18.70
N GLY A 230 -2.16 -16.36 -17.52
CA GLY A 230 -3.12 -15.70 -16.67
C GLY A 230 -2.61 -14.34 -16.24
N GLY A 231 -3.54 -13.41 -16.04
CA GLY A 231 -3.20 -12.07 -15.59
C GLY A 231 -2.50 -12.09 -14.24
N THR A 232 -1.46 -11.28 -14.08
CA THR A 232 -0.71 -11.12 -12.82
C THR A 232 -1.61 -10.48 -11.75
N GLY A 233 -1.53 -10.93 -10.51
CA GLY A 233 -2.25 -10.32 -9.40
C GLY A 233 -1.80 -8.88 -9.11
N GLY A 234 -2.61 -8.11 -8.40
CA GLY A 234 -2.22 -6.80 -7.87
C GLY A 234 -1.18 -6.90 -6.75
N GLY A 235 -0.35 -5.87 -6.59
CA GLY A 235 0.70 -5.83 -5.56
C GLY A 235 0.19 -5.51 -4.15
N LEU A 236 1.12 -5.17 -3.26
CA LEU A 236 0.84 -4.87 -1.85
C LEU A 236 1.34 -3.46 -1.51
N VAL A 237 0.49 -2.69 -0.83
CA VAL A 237 0.82 -1.38 -0.26
C VAL A 237 0.56 -1.42 1.24
N GLN A 238 1.57 -1.05 2.04
CA GLN A 238 1.55 -0.98 3.50
C GLN A 238 2.11 0.38 3.93
N LEU A 239 1.25 1.26 4.46
CA LEU A 239 1.63 2.58 4.92
C LEU A 239 1.33 2.70 6.41
N THR A 240 2.36 2.98 7.21
CA THR A 240 2.24 3.30 8.63
C THR A 240 2.72 4.73 8.84
N VAL A 241 1.77 5.66 8.94
CA VAL A 241 2.04 7.09 9.06
C VAL A 241 1.64 7.56 10.45
N SER A 242 2.59 7.82 11.34
CA SER A 242 2.25 8.15 12.74
C SER A 242 1.59 9.53 12.88
N GLY A 243 1.91 10.46 11.97
CA GLY A 243 1.34 11.80 11.86
C GLY A 243 0.40 11.93 10.66
N ALA A 244 0.66 12.90 9.78
CA ALA A 244 -0.25 13.25 8.69
C ALA A 244 0.03 12.45 7.40
N LEU A 245 -1.01 11.80 6.88
CA LEU A 245 -1.08 11.30 5.50
C LEU A 245 -1.90 12.29 4.67
N THR A 246 -1.25 13.01 3.77
CA THR A 246 -1.91 13.86 2.77
C THR A 246 -1.96 13.14 1.43
N LEU A 247 -3.16 12.82 0.96
CA LEU A 247 -3.38 12.01 -0.24
C LEU A 247 -4.17 12.78 -1.31
N ASP A 248 -3.44 13.34 -2.28
CA ASP A 248 -3.97 14.02 -3.45
C ASP A 248 -3.72 13.27 -4.76
N GLY A 249 -2.92 12.19 -4.71
CA GLY A 249 -2.69 11.25 -5.81
C GLY A 249 -3.34 9.87 -5.56
N PRO A 250 -3.47 9.01 -6.59
CA PRO A 250 -4.10 7.70 -6.43
C PRO A 250 -3.18 6.62 -5.84
N ILE A 251 -3.78 5.64 -5.16
CA ILE A 251 -3.14 4.38 -4.78
C ILE A 251 -3.87 3.23 -5.48
N SER A 252 -3.14 2.42 -6.26
CA SER A 252 -3.74 1.33 -7.05
C SER A 252 -2.97 0.02 -6.97
N ALA A 253 -3.70 -1.09 -6.81
CA ALA A 253 -3.22 -2.46 -6.75
C ALA A 253 -4.12 -3.40 -7.56
N ASN A 254 -4.42 -3.04 -8.81
CA ASN A 254 -5.30 -3.78 -9.70
C ASN A 254 -4.63 -5.03 -10.28
N GLY A 255 -5.42 -6.08 -10.50
CA GLY A 255 -4.99 -7.27 -11.25
C GLY A 255 -4.87 -7.00 -12.75
N GLY A 256 -4.01 -7.78 -13.41
CA GLY A 256 -3.83 -7.76 -14.85
C GLY A 256 -4.87 -8.62 -15.57
N ASN A 257 -5.18 -8.27 -16.82
CA ASN A 257 -6.11 -9.03 -17.65
C ASN A 257 -5.49 -10.38 -18.08
N GLY A 258 -6.34 -11.38 -18.31
CA GLY A 258 -5.92 -12.64 -18.90
C GLY A 258 -5.52 -12.49 -20.36
N ALA A 259 -4.48 -13.21 -20.78
CA ALA A 259 -4.05 -13.22 -22.18
C ALA A 259 -4.90 -14.16 -23.05
N ILE A 260 -4.94 -13.87 -24.35
CA ILE A 260 -5.55 -14.73 -25.38
C ILE A 260 -4.46 -15.25 -26.34
N ASN A 261 -4.73 -16.37 -27.02
CA ASN A 261 -3.88 -16.84 -28.13
C ASN A 261 -4.67 -17.03 -29.44
N SER A 262 -3.95 -17.23 -30.53
CA SER A 262 -4.49 -17.43 -31.89
C SER A 262 -5.18 -18.78 -32.12
N THR A 263 -5.23 -19.66 -31.10
CA THR A 263 -5.84 -21.00 -31.17
C THR A 263 -7.13 -21.09 -30.35
N ASN A 264 -7.83 -19.96 -30.21
CA ASN A 264 -9.12 -19.83 -29.52
C ASN A 264 -9.11 -20.22 -28.03
N ARG A 265 -8.04 -19.85 -27.30
CA ARG A 265 -7.94 -20.07 -25.85
C ARG A 265 -7.81 -18.74 -25.10
N ALA A 266 -8.30 -18.71 -23.87
CA ALA A 266 -8.33 -17.51 -23.04
C ALA A 266 -7.95 -17.81 -21.58
N SER A 267 -7.04 -16.99 -21.06
CA SER A 267 -6.53 -17.10 -19.69
C SER A 267 -7.40 -16.32 -18.72
N GLY A 268 -7.36 -16.67 -17.45
CA GLY A 268 -8.10 -15.94 -16.42
C GLY A 268 -7.44 -14.60 -16.08
N GLY A 269 -8.24 -13.64 -15.62
CA GLY A 269 -7.75 -12.38 -15.07
C GLY A 269 -7.08 -12.58 -13.71
N GLY A 270 -6.08 -11.77 -13.38
CA GLY A 270 -5.45 -11.73 -12.06
C GLY A 270 -6.33 -11.04 -11.03
N SER A 271 -6.24 -11.43 -9.76
CA SER A 271 -6.98 -10.74 -8.71
C SER A 271 -6.40 -9.35 -8.44
N GLY A 272 -7.20 -8.48 -7.83
CA GLY A 272 -6.66 -7.29 -7.16
C GLY A 272 -5.68 -7.65 -6.05
N GLY A 273 -4.97 -6.64 -5.53
CA GLY A 273 -3.98 -6.73 -4.47
C GLY A 273 -4.48 -6.13 -3.15
N ALA A 274 -3.56 -5.63 -2.33
CA ALA A 274 -3.90 -5.07 -1.01
C ALA A 274 -3.41 -3.64 -0.85
N ILE A 275 -4.27 -2.81 -0.26
CA ILE A 275 -3.93 -1.47 0.24
C ILE A 275 -4.22 -1.48 1.74
N ASN A 276 -3.18 -1.35 2.56
CA ASN A 276 -3.26 -1.33 4.02
C ASN A 276 -2.63 -0.04 4.53
N ILE A 277 -3.44 0.83 5.13
CA ILE A 277 -3.03 2.15 5.56
C ILE A 277 -3.45 2.37 7.01
N SER A 278 -2.49 2.79 7.83
CA SER A 278 -2.72 3.35 9.17
C SER A 278 -2.12 4.74 9.24
N ALA A 279 -2.93 5.75 9.56
CA ALA A 279 -2.51 7.15 9.66
C ALA A 279 -2.88 7.78 11.01
N GLY A 280 -2.09 8.74 11.50
CA GLY A 280 -2.50 9.62 12.59
C GLY A 280 -3.64 10.53 12.12
N THR A 281 -3.37 11.36 11.13
CA THR A 281 -4.34 12.25 10.49
C THR A 281 -4.47 11.89 9.01
N LEU A 282 -5.70 11.74 8.50
CA LEU A 282 -5.94 11.62 7.06
C LEU A 282 -6.41 12.97 6.49
N ALA A 283 -5.68 13.45 5.49
CA ALA A 283 -5.95 14.69 4.75
C ALA A 283 -5.84 14.44 3.24
N GLY A 284 -6.22 15.45 2.45
CA GLY A 284 -6.23 15.39 1.00
C GLY A 284 -7.63 15.56 0.41
N SER A 285 -7.66 15.90 -0.87
CA SER A 285 -8.87 16.28 -1.61
C SER A 285 -9.30 15.27 -2.67
N SER A 286 -8.37 14.44 -3.12
CA SER A 286 -8.54 13.54 -4.28
C SER A 286 -8.31 12.06 -3.92
N LEU A 287 -8.86 11.65 -2.77
CA LEU A 287 -8.74 10.30 -2.22
C LEU A 287 -9.24 9.26 -3.22
N SER A 288 -8.35 8.39 -3.70
CA SER A 288 -8.67 7.36 -4.69
C SER A 288 -7.88 6.08 -4.43
N PHE A 289 -8.62 4.99 -4.23
CA PHE A 289 -8.08 3.66 -3.94
C PHE A 289 -8.67 2.65 -4.92
N SER A 290 -7.83 1.84 -5.55
CA SER A 290 -8.28 0.83 -6.51
C SER A 290 -7.61 -0.52 -6.30
N VAL A 291 -8.42 -1.58 -6.20
CA VAL A 291 -7.98 -2.98 -6.05
C VAL A 291 -8.78 -3.90 -6.98
N SER A 292 -9.16 -3.42 -8.16
CA SER A 292 -9.98 -4.18 -9.11
C SER A 292 -9.30 -5.47 -9.56
N GLY A 293 -10.10 -6.50 -9.83
CA GLY A 293 -9.63 -7.68 -10.55
C GLY A 293 -9.42 -7.37 -12.03
N GLY A 294 -8.53 -8.11 -12.68
CA GLY A 294 -8.34 -8.05 -14.13
C GLY A 294 -9.42 -8.83 -14.88
N ASN A 295 -9.75 -8.40 -16.09
CA ASN A 295 -10.74 -9.07 -16.92
C ASN A 295 -10.22 -10.44 -17.39
N GLY A 296 -11.14 -11.38 -17.57
CA GLY A 296 -10.85 -12.62 -18.28
C GLY A 296 -10.49 -12.34 -19.74
N GLY A 297 -9.64 -13.18 -20.34
CA GLY A 297 -9.41 -13.11 -21.78
C GLY A 297 -10.70 -13.43 -22.55
N ASP A 298 -10.97 -12.70 -23.62
CA ASP A 298 -12.16 -12.87 -24.47
C ASP A 298 -11.73 -13.46 -25.81
N ASN A 299 -12.22 -14.65 -26.17
CA ASN A 299 -11.82 -15.32 -27.41
C ASN A 299 -12.98 -16.11 -28.03
N THR A 300 -12.92 -16.36 -29.33
CA THR A 300 -14.07 -16.80 -30.13
C THR A 300 -14.73 -18.12 -29.69
N THR A 301 -13.98 -19.03 -29.04
CA THR A 301 -14.54 -20.32 -28.58
C THR A 301 -14.37 -20.57 -27.09
N ALA A 302 -13.63 -19.74 -26.37
CA ALA A 302 -13.35 -19.94 -24.95
C ALA A 302 -12.99 -18.62 -24.27
N ASP A 303 -13.50 -18.43 -23.06
CA ASP A 303 -13.41 -17.18 -22.31
C ASP A 303 -12.84 -17.44 -20.92
N GLY A 304 -11.92 -16.58 -20.51
CA GLY A 304 -11.34 -16.60 -19.18
C GLY A 304 -12.32 -16.06 -18.14
N GLY A 305 -12.25 -16.58 -16.92
CA GLY A 305 -12.93 -15.99 -15.78
C GLY A 305 -12.27 -14.68 -15.36
N GLY A 306 -13.08 -13.72 -14.91
CA GLY A 306 -12.59 -12.46 -14.36
C GLY A 306 -11.92 -12.65 -12.99
N GLY A 307 -10.89 -11.87 -12.70
CA GLY A 307 -10.23 -11.90 -11.39
C GLY A 307 -11.10 -11.27 -10.29
N GLY A 308 -11.03 -11.77 -9.05
CA GLY A 308 -11.67 -11.14 -7.90
C GLY A 308 -10.99 -9.83 -7.51
N ALA A 309 -11.74 -8.86 -6.99
CA ALA A 309 -11.16 -7.61 -6.49
C ALA A 309 -10.52 -7.79 -5.12
N GLY A 310 -9.41 -7.10 -4.87
CA GLY A 310 -8.58 -7.18 -3.67
C GLY A 310 -9.16 -6.56 -2.40
N ARG A 311 -8.29 -6.13 -1.49
CA ARG A 311 -8.66 -5.67 -0.15
C ARG A 311 -8.13 -4.26 0.13
N ILE A 312 -8.99 -3.39 0.64
CA ILE A 312 -8.64 -2.06 1.13
C ILE A 312 -8.93 -2.01 2.64
N PHE A 313 -7.90 -1.70 3.42
CA PHE A 313 -7.98 -1.36 4.84
C PHE A 313 -7.42 0.05 5.03
N LEU A 314 -8.25 0.96 5.56
CA LEU A 314 -7.87 2.34 5.84
C LEU A 314 -8.23 2.67 7.28
N SER A 315 -7.23 2.86 8.12
CA SER A 315 -7.39 3.31 9.50
C SER A 315 -6.75 4.68 9.68
N TYR A 316 -7.45 5.59 10.33
CA TYR A 316 -6.89 6.89 10.70
C TYR A 316 -7.46 7.42 12.01
N THR A 317 -6.69 8.15 12.81
CA THR A 317 -7.14 8.62 14.14
C THR A 317 -7.99 9.90 14.04
N SER A 318 -7.55 10.88 13.24
CA SER A 318 -8.18 12.20 13.13
C SER A 318 -8.20 12.70 11.68
N GLY A 319 -8.86 13.85 11.48
CA GLY A 319 -9.22 14.35 10.15
C GLY A 319 -10.68 14.06 9.81
N SER A 320 -11.19 14.76 8.80
CA SER A 320 -12.57 14.63 8.33
C SER A 320 -12.64 14.71 6.81
N PRO A 321 -11.92 13.84 6.08
CA PRO A 321 -12.07 13.77 4.63
C PRO A 321 -13.49 13.33 4.27
N SER A 322 -14.00 13.83 3.14
CA SER A 322 -15.27 13.39 2.58
C SER A 322 -15.08 12.04 1.90
N LEU A 323 -15.26 10.95 2.66
CA LEU A 323 -15.21 9.58 2.14
C LEU A 323 -16.60 9.08 1.76
N SER A 324 -16.69 8.48 0.59
CA SER A 324 -17.85 7.72 0.12
C SER A 324 -17.38 6.53 -0.73
N VAL A 325 -18.31 5.68 -1.17
CA VAL A 325 -17.98 4.54 -2.04
C VAL A 325 -17.24 4.96 -3.31
N SER A 326 -17.43 6.19 -3.83
CA SER A 326 -16.76 6.65 -5.05
C SER A 326 -15.24 6.75 -4.91
N ASN A 327 -14.71 6.80 -3.67
CA ASN A 327 -13.28 6.80 -3.41
C ASN A 327 -12.64 5.40 -3.51
N PHE A 328 -13.46 4.34 -3.53
CA PHE A 328 -13.01 2.95 -3.39
C PHE A 328 -13.49 2.07 -4.55
N VAL A 329 -12.59 1.76 -5.48
CA VAL A 329 -12.88 0.87 -6.62
C VAL A 329 -12.38 -0.55 -6.31
N ALA A 330 -13.30 -1.42 -5.87
CA ALA A 330 -13.02 -2.82 -5.54
C ALA A 330 -13.93 -3.79 -6.33
N ASN A 331 -13.99 -3.61 -7.65
CA ASN A 331 -14.81 -4.43 -8.55
C ASN A 331 -14.03 -5.65 -9.05
N GLY A 332 -14.70 -6.81 -9.11
CA GLY A 332 -14.14 -7.95 -9.83
C GLY A 332 -14.00 -7.65 -11.33
N GLY A 333 -13.06 -8.33 -11.97
CA GLY A 333 -12.86 -8.24 -13.41
C GLY A 333 -14.04 -8.86 -14.17
N THR A 334 -14.29 -8.34 -15.37
CA THR A 334 -15.37 -8.82 -16.22
C THR A 334 -15.03 -10.14 -16.90
N ALA A 335 -16.05 -10.80 -17.43
CA ALA A 335 -15.94 -11.99 -18.27
C ALA A 335 -17.04 -11.96 -19.35
N THR A 336 -16.84 -12.75 -20.41
CA THR A 336 -17.74 -12.87 -21.56
C THR A 336 -18.28 -14.30 -21.69
N GLY A 337 -19.27 -14.49 -22.57
CA GLY A 337 -19.82 -15.82 -22.89
C GLY A 337 -20.40 -16.54 -21.66
N THR A 338 -19.97 -17.78 -21.46
CA THR A 338 -20.37 -18.60 -20.29
C THR A 338 -19.36 -18.53 -19.13
N ALA A 339 -18.29 -17.75 -19.28
CA ALA A 339 -17.37 -17.49 -18.17
C ALA A 339 -18.03 -16.55 -17.14
N GLN A 340 -17.49 -16.56 -15.92
CA GLN A 340 -18.02 -15.78 -14.82
C GLN A 340 -17.10 -14.60 -14.50
N ALA A 341 -17.69 -13.46 -14.18
CA ALA A 341 -16.96 -12.32 -13.64
C ALA A 341 -16.43 -12.64 -12.23
N GLY A 342 -15.36 -11.96 -11.83
CA GLY A 342 -14.91 -12.00 -10.44
C GLY A 342 -15.87 -11.24 -9.53
N THR A 343 -15.86 -11.55 -8.23
CA THR A 343 -16.69 -10.83 -7.26
C THR A 343 -15.99 -9.60 -6.71
N LYS A 344 -16.77 -8.67 -6.13
CA LYS A 344 -16.25 -7.51 -5.42
C LYS A 344 -15.33 -7.90 -4.26
N GLY A 345 -14.34 -7.05 -4.02
CA GLY A 345 -13.40 -7.13 -2.93
C GLY A 345 -13.90 -6.48 -1.65
N THR A 346 -12.99 -6.25 -0.70
CA THR A 346 -13.33 -5.68 0.61
C THR A 346 -12.85 -4.25 0.77
N THR A 347 -13.62 -3.43 1.49
CA THR A 347 -13.21 -2.08 1.90
C THR A 347 -13.66 -1.82 3.32
N TYR A 348 -12.68 -1.72 4.21
CA TYR A 348 -12.87 -1.45 5.63
C TYR A 348 -12.23 -0.10 5.97
N VAL A 349 -13.02 0.81 6.53
CA VAL A 349 -12.55 2.11 6.98
C VAL A 349 -12.79 2.24 8.48
N LYS A 350 -11.75 2.61 9.23
CA LYS A 350 -11.78 2.89 10.66
C LYS A 350 -11.30 4.30 10.94
N ARG A 351 -12.13 5.10 11.59
CA ARG A 351 -11.78 6.43 12.08
C ARG A 351 -11.75 6.47 13.60
N GLY A 352 -10.66 6.95 14.18
CA GLY A 352 -10.47 6.99 15.63
C GLY A 352 -9.94 5.68 16.22
N THR A 353 -9.88 5.64 17.54
CA THR A 353 -9.35 4.51 18.30
C THR A 353 -10.48 3.77 19.02
N SER A 354 -10.39 2.44 19.06
CA SER A 354 -11.33 1.62 19.83
C SER A 354 -11.24 1.96 21.32
N PRO A 355 -12.34 1.90 22.08
CA PRO A 355 -13.68 1.47 21.67
C PRO A 355 -14.54 2.60 21.09
N THR A 356 -13.95 3.75 20.75
CA THR A 356 -14.65 4.93 20.26
C THR A 356 -14.53 5.12 18.75
N ALA A 357 -14.07 4.11 18.01
CA ALA A 357 -13.86 4.28 16.59
C ALA A 357 -15.19 4.29 15.83
N GLN A 358 -15.15 4.83 14.63
CA GLN A 358 -16.24 4.80 13.66
C GLN A 358 -15.82 3.86 12.53
N ILE A 359 -16.55 2.77 12.37
CA ILE A 359 -16.32 1.77 11.33
C ILE A 359 -17.31 1.96 10.19
N THR A 360 -16.80 1.96 8.96
CA THR A 360 -17.62 1.96 7.73
C THR A 360 -17.11 0.90 6.76
N ILE A 361 -18.03 0.07 6.25
CA ILE A 361 -17.80 -0.92 5.22
C ILE A 361 -18.43 -0.44 3.91
N TYR A 362 -17.61 -0.11 2.90
CA TYR A 362 -18.10 0.40 1.60
C TYR A 362 -18.27 -0.67 0.51
N ASN A 363 -17.53 -1.78 0.59
CA ASN A 363 -17.61 -2.88 -0.39
C ASN A 363 -17.92 -4.20 0.34
N GLY A 364 -17.37 -5.34 -0.09
CA GLY A 364 -17.52 -6.60 0.64
C GLY A 364 -16.82 -6.57 2.00
N PHE A 365 -17.14 -7.57 2.82
CA PHE A 365 -16.44 -7.84 4.06
C PHE A 365 -16.55 -9.32 4.39
N GLU A 366 -15.49 -9.85 5.00
CA GLU A 366 -15.42 -11.24 5.43
C GLU A 366 -15.36 -11.25 6.95
N TYR A 367 -16.46 -11.61 7.61
CA TYR A 367 -16.55 -11.73 9.06
C TYR A 367 -15.79 -12.99 9.50
N ASP A 368 -14.80 -12.79 10.37
CA ASP A 368 -14.07 -13.85 11.04
C ASP A 368 -14.41 -13.85 12.54
N ASP A 369 -13.45 -14.21 13.40
CA ASP A 369 -13.64 -14.31 14.84
C ASP A 369 -13.35 -13.00 15.59
N THR A 370 -13.39 -11.87 14.87
CA THR A 370 -13.11 -10.56 15.46
C THR A 370 -14.35 -9.99 16.14
N ASP A 371 -14.18 -9.66 17.41
CA ASP A 371 -15.14 -8.88 18.19
C ASP A 371 -14.92 -7.38 17.97
N PHE A 372 -15.97 -6.68 17.55
CA PHE A 372 -16.00 -5.23 17.43
C PHE A 372 -16.65 -4.62 18.67
N LEU A 373 -15.96 -3.65 19.27
CA LEU A 373 -16.50 -2.79 20.32
C LEU A 373 -16.19 -1.35 19.94
N GLU A 374 -17.17 -0.65 19.37
CA GLU A 374 -16.92 0.65 18.71
C GLU A 374 -18.02 1.70 18.96
N SER A 375 -17.77 2.96 18.61
CA SER A 375 -18.81 4.00 18.73
C SER A 375 -19.89 3.82 17.65
N THR A 376 -19.47 3.54 16.42
CA THR A 376 -20.39 3.30 15.30
C THR A 376 -19.90 2.14 14.44
N PHE A 377 -20.82 1.32 13.95
CA PHE A 377 -20.56 0.30 12.94
C PHE A 377 -21.56 0.45 11.79
N THR A 378 -21.07 0.83 10.61
CA THR A 378 -21.89 1.09 9.43
C THR A 378 -21.52 0.16 8.28
N ILE A 379 -22.52 -0.53 7.74
CA ILE A 379 -22.43 -1.21 6.45
C ILE A 379 -23.15 -0.34 5.43
N ASP A 380 -22.40 0.24 4.50
CA ASP A 380 -22.93 1.14 3.48
C ASP A 380 -23.85 0.41 2.49
N SER A 381 -24.80 1.13 1.89
CA SER A 381 -25.73 0.55 0.90
C SER A 381 -25.05 -0.02 -0.35
N SER A 382 -23.84 0.43 -0.66
CA SER A 382 -23.03 -0.06 -1.79
C SER A 382 -22.25 -1.34 -1.48
N ALA A 383 -22.19 -1.73 -0.21
CA ALA A 383 -21.52 -2.93 0.24
C ALA A 383 -22.24 -4.18 -0.31
N THR A 384 -21.56 -4.98 -1.11
CA THR A 384 -22.06 -6.29 -1.56
C THR A 384 -20.96 -7.32 -1.38
N ASN A 385 -21.30 -8.61 -1.36
CA ASN A 385 -20.36 -9.70 -1.06
C ASN A 385 -19.90 -9.70 0.43
N GLN A 386 -20.86 -9.62 1.34
CA GLN A 386 -20.70 -9.75 2.79
C GLN A 386 -20.82 -11.23 3.19
N THR A 387 -19.75 -11.84 3.70
CA THR A 387 -19.68 -13.29 3.96
C THR A 387 -19.00 -13.61 5.29
N CYS A 388 -19.14 -14.83 5.79
CA CYS A 388 -18.30 -15.35 6.88
C CYS A 388 -17.12 -16.15 6.31
N LYS A 389 -16.00 -16.13 7.02
CA LYS A 389 -14.84 -16.98 6.73
C LYS A 389 -15.24 -18.45 6.87
N SER A 390 -14.74 -19.34 6.01
CA SER A 390 -15.21 -20.74 5.84
C SER A 390 -14.95 -21.72 7.01
N ALA A 391 -14.61 -21.21 8.20
CA ALA A 391 -14.39 -21.98 9.43
C ALA A 391 -15.56 -21.76 10.43
N ALA A 392 -15.43 -22.32 11.65
CA ALA A 392 -16.28 -21.89 12.75
C ALA A 392 -15.98 -20.42 13.07
N VAL A 393 -17.01 -19.60 13.20
CA VAL A 393 -16.90 -18.15 13.45
C VAL A 393 -17.77 -17.73 14.64
N THR A 394 -17.26 -16.82 15.49
CA THR A 394 -17.99 -16.15 16.59
C THR A 394 -18.04 -14.62 16.49
N PRO A 395 -18.28 -13.99 15.31
CA PRO A 395 -18.22 -12.53 15.22
C PRO A 395 -19.22 -11.87 16.18
N SER A 396 -18.76 -10.86 16.90
CA SER A 396 -19.63 -9.95 17.64
C SER A 396 -19.43 -8.51 17.19
N ILE A 397 -20.52 -7.77 17.07
CA ILE A 397 -20.50 -6.34 16.82
C ILE A 397 -21.28 -5.67 17.93
N THR A 398 -20.54 -4.99 18.79
CA THR A 398 -21.07 -4.11 19.82
C THR A 398 -20.75 -2.68 19.43
N ALA A 399 -21.78 -1.83 19.28
CA ALA A 399 -21.54 -0.42 19.06
C ALA A 399 -22.63 0.48 19.66
N GLY A 400 -22.28 1.76 19.86
CA GLY A 400 -23.27 2.78 20.19
C GLY A 400 -24.38 2.84 19.14
N THR A 401 -23.96 3.04 17.88
CA THR A 401 -24.84 3.05 16.72
C THR A 401 -24.46 1.95 15.75
N ILE A 402 -25.42 1.11 15.36
CA ILE A 402 -25.26 0.13 14.29
C ILE A 402 -26.19 0.51 13.13
N THR A 403 -25.62 0.65 11.93
CA THR A 403 -26.36 0.94 10.69
C THR A 403 -26.05 -0.14 9.66
N ILE A 404 -27.07 -0.84 9.19
CA ILE A 404 -26.93 -1.94 8.23
C ILE A 404 -27.74 -1.61 6.98
N ASN A 405 -27.09 -1.21 5.89
CA ASN A 405 -27.77 -0.86 4.63
C ASN A 405 -27.56 -1.90 3.51
N ALA A 406 -26.90 -3.01 3.79
CA ALA A 406 -26.69 -4.08 2.82
C ALA A 406 -26.92 -5.47 3.42
N GLY A 407 -27.24 -6.42 2.54
CA GLY A 407 -27.44 -7.82 2.92
C GLY A 407 -26.14 -8.57 3.18
N MET A 408 -26.24 -9.66 3.94
CA MET A 408 -25.14 -10.55 4.30
C MET A 408 -25.52 -12.01 4.07
N ASN A 409 -24.55 -12.81 3.63
CA ASN A 409 -24.69 -14.26 3.54
C ASN A 409 -23.54 -14.97 4.28
N CYS A 410 -23.80 -15.30 5.54
CA CYS A 410 -22.94 -16.10 6.41
C CYS A 410 -23.45 -17.54 6.43
N THR A 411 -23.01 -18.37 5.48
CA THR A 411 -23.36 -19.79 5.41
C THR A 411 -22.10 -20.63 5.56
N VAL A 412 -21.88 -21.18 6.75
CA VAL A 412 -20.66 -21.93 7.12
C VAL A 412 -21.03 -23.21 7.88
N SER A 413 -20.08 -24.13 8.07
CA SER A 413 -20.34 -25.41 8.73
C SER A 413 -20.78 -25.26 10.19
N THR A 414 -20.22 -24.29 10.90
CA THR A 414 -20.52 -23.97 12.30
C THR A 414 -20.55 -22.46 12.46
N VAL A 415 -21.61 -21.92 13.04
CA VAL A 415 -21.63 -20.54 13.55
C VAL A 415 -21.83 -20.68 15.04
N THR A 416 -20.82 -20.39 15.84
CA THR A 416 -20.88 -20.59 17.29
C THR A 416 -21.61 -19.43 17.98
N SER A 417 -21.46 -18.21 17.46
CA SER A 417 -22.33 -17.07 17.76
C SER A 417 -22.24 -15.99 16.68
N PHE A 418 -23.31 -15.23 16.48
CA PHE A 418 -23.24 -13.96 15.75
C PHE A 418 -24.03 -12.94 16.58
N ASN A 419 -23.32 -12.07 17.31
CA ASN A 419 -23.94 -11.15 18.26
C ASN A 419 -23.95 -9.73 17.69
N LEU A 420 -25.12 -9.09 17.69
CA LEU A 420 -25.30 -7.70 17.29
C LEU A 420 -25.89 -6.93 18.46
N SER A 421 -25.10 -6.05 19.06
CA SER A 421 -25.47 -5.29 20.25
C SER A 421 -25.35 -3.80 20.02
N ALA A 422 -26.47 -3.13 19.77
CA ALA A 422 -26.53 -1.68 19.67
C ALA A 422 -26.92 -1.07 21.03
N THR A 423 -26.10 -0.20 21.61
CA THR A 423 -26.42 0.39 22.93
C THR A 423 -27.31 1.63 22.84
N SER A 424 -27.37 2.28 21.67
CA SER A 424 -28.10 3.53 21.48
C SER A 424 -29.05 3.49 20.28
N THR A 425 -28.54 3.21 19.08
CA THR A 425 -29.34 3.24 17.83
C THR A 425 -29.05 2.03 16.96
N PHE A 426 -30.11 1.41 16.43
CA PHE A 426 -30.02 0.36 15.42
C PHE A 426 -30.87 0.73 14.20
N THR A 427 -30.25 0.77 13.02
CA THR A 427 -30.91 1.14 11.75
C THR A 427 -30.73 0.03 10.72
N LEU A 428 -31.83 -0.35 10.06
CA LEU A 428 -31.85 -1.40 9.04
C LEU A 428 -32.35 -0.81 7.71
N GLY A 429 -31.57 -0.95 6.65
CA GLY A 429 -31.95 -0.57 5.30
C GLY A 429 -33.15 -1.39 4.80
N SER A 430 -33.91 -0.80 3.87
CA SER A 430 -35.04 -1.49 3.24
C SER A 430 -34.57 -2.64 2.32
N SER A 431 -35.37 -3.70 2.24
CA SER A 431 -35.17 -4.83 1.31
C SER A 431 -33.83 -5.56 1.44
N ILE A 432 -33.19 -5.53 2.61
CA ILE A 432 -31.97 -6.29 2.86
C ILE A 432 -32.29 -7.67 3.43
N THR A 433 -31.45 -8.66 3.12
CA THR A 433 -31.53 -10.02 3.67
C THR A 433 -30.24 -10.34 4.39
N TRP A 434 -30.35 -10.82 5.63
CA TRP A 434 -29.25 -11.31 6.44
C TRP A 434 -29.45 -12.80 6.69
N THR A 435 -28.62 -13.62 6.04
CA THR A 435 -28.63 -15.06 6.21
C THR A 435 -27.47 -15.46 7.08
N VAL A 436 -27.75 -16.10 8.22
CA VAL A 436 -26.76 -16.76 9.07
C VAL A 436 -27.17 -18.22 9.21
N SER A 437 -26.34 -19.14 8.75
CA SER A 437 -26.61 -20.58 8.82
C SER A 437 -25.35 -21.39 9.07
N GLY A 438 -25.47 -22.36 9.98
CA GLY A 438 -24.45 -23.33 10.36
C GLY A 438 -24.93 -24.18 11.53
N THR A 439 -24.19 -25.23 11.89
CA THR A 439 -24.45 -25.97 13.13
C THR A 439 -24.13 -25.09 14.34
N GLY A 440 -24.96 -25.14 15.39
CA GLY A 440 -24.73 -24.36 16.62
C GLY A 440 -25.09 -22.86 16.56
N SER A 441 -25.69 -22.37 15.46
CA SER A 441 -25.99 -20.95 15.27
C SER A 441 -26.86 -20.35 16.39
N THR A 442 -26.23 -19.67 17.34
CA THR A 442 -26.91 -18.67 18.18
C THR A 442 -26.69 -17.30 17.58
N VAL A 443 -27.73 -16.73 16.99
CA VAL A 443 -27.73 -15.33 16.55
C VAL A 443 -28.43 -14.53 17.63
N ASP A 444 -27.72 -13.60 18.26
CA ASP A 444 -28.28 -12.74 19.30
C ASP A 444 -28.33 -11.29 18.83
N TRP A 445 -29.48 -10.66 19.03
CA TRP A 445 -29.74 -9.27 18.68
C TRP A 445 -30.12 -8.52 19.95
N ASN A 446 -29.14 -7.88 20.57
CA ASN A 446 -29.35 -7.02 21.72
C ASN A 446 -29.61 -5.59 21.27
N LEU A 447 -30.88 -5.24 21.08
CA LEU A 447 -31.30 -3.96 20.53
C LEU A 447 -31.82 -3.01 21.62
N PRO A 448 -31.60 -1.69 21.50
CA PRO A 448 -32.04 -0.73 22.50
C PRO A 448 -33.57 -0.64 22.53
N SER A 449 -34.15 -0.40 23.70
CA SER A 449 -35.59 -0.20 23.83
C SER A 449 -36.02 1.12 23.19
N GLY A 450 -36.75 1.08 22.08
CA GLY A 450 -37.58 2.21 21.63
C GLY A 450 -37.06 3.12 20.51
N SER A 451 -36.08 2.72 19.71
CA SER A 451 -35.70 3.47 18.50
C SER A 451 -35.34 2.53 17.35
N TYR A 452 -36.35 2.14 16.58
CA TYR A 452 -36.21 1.40 15.32
C TYR A 452 -36.69 2.32 14.20
N THR A 453 -35.85 2.57 13.21
CA THR A 453 -36.23 3.29 11.97
C THR A 453 -35.85 2.47 10.77
#